data_AF-A0AAV6UHF4-F1
#
_entry.id   AF-A0AAV6UHF4-F1
#
_cell.length_a   1.000
_cell.length_b   1.000
_cell.length_c   1.000
_cell.angle_alpha   90.00
_cell.angle_beta   90.00
_cell.angle_gamma   90.00
#
_symmetry.space_group_name_H-M   'P 1'
#
loop_
_entity.id
_entity.type
_entity.pdbx_description
1 polymer ?
#
loop_
_entity_poly.entity_id
_entity_poly.type
_entity_poly.pdbx_seq_one_letter_code
_entity_poly.pdbx_strand_id
1 'polypeptide(L)'
;MQKVPNQPVGKFVSRLVSHAEEARQLARLHIGKSQAKDKSRYDGIHRPVSYQIDELVWVFKLVCLKKLLKRYFGPFRVKNKLPDVTYEVEPCEPSRRKINFKEVVHEAIQRSRSSIRPI
;
A
#
# COMPACT_ATOMS: atom_id res chain seq x y z
N MET A 1 52.16 -2.90 -23.56
CA MET A 1 50.72 -3.25 -23.55
C MET A 1 50.56 -4.50 -22.69
N GLN A 2 50.04 -4.37 -21.46
CA GLN A 2 49.83 -5.52 -20.58
C GLN A 2 48.57 -6.29 -21.03
N LYS A 3 48.73 -7.58 -21.34
CA LYS A 3 47.62 -8.49 -21.66
C LYS A 3 46.75 -8.66 -20.40
N VAL A 4 45.49 -8.28 -20.50
CA VAL A 4 44.47 -8.61 -19.49
C VAL A 4 44.40 -10.15 -19.41
N PRO A 5 44.55 -10.75 -18.21
CA PRO A 5 44.53 -12.20 -18.08
C PRO A 5 43.16 -12.72 -18.50
N ASN A 6 43.17 -13.60 -19.52
CA ASN A 6 41.99 -14.28 -20.04
C ASN A 6 41.49 -15.28 -19.01
N GLN A 7 40.74 -14.81 -18.00
CA GLN A 7 40.06 -15.70 -17.07
C GLN A 7 39.02 -16.52 -17.84
N PRO A 8 38.83 -17.82 -17.53
CA PRO A 8 37.82 -18.62 -18.19
C PRO A 8 36.46 -17.98 -17.92
N VAL A 9 35.83 -17.47 -18.98
CA VAL A 9 34.59 -16.68 -18.95
C VAL A 9 33.52 -17.33 -18.06
N GLY A 10 33.46 -18.66 -18.02
CA GLY A 10 32.56 -19.42 -17.15
C GLY A 10 32.74 -19.19 -15.64
N LYS A 11 33.98 -19.00 -15.15
CA LYS A 11 34.22 -18.72 -13.71
C LYS A 11 33.76 -17.31 -13.34
N PHE A 12 33.98 -16.34 -14.22
CA PHE A 12 33.54 -14.96 -14.03
C PHE A 12 32.00 -14.86 -14.03
N VAL A 13 31.35 -15.47 -15.02
CA VAL A 13 29.88 -15.50 -15.11
C VAL A 13 29.26 -16.21 -13.91
N SER A 14 29.80 -17.36 -13.49
CA SER A 14 29.33 -18.08 -12.29
C SER A 14 29.37 -17.21 -11.03
N ARG A 15 30.47 -16.47 -10.83
CA ARG A 15 30.61 -15.56 -9.69
C ARG A 15 29.61 -14.40 -9.74
N LEU A 16 29.35 -13.84 -10.91
CA LEU A 16 28.33 -12.80 -11.08
C LEU A 16 26.94 -13.31 -10.73
N VAL A 17 26.60 -14.52 -11.16
CA VAL A 17 25.30 -15.14 -10.86
C VAL A 17 25.16 -15.39 -9.36
N SER A 18 26.22 -15.90 -8.70
CA SER A 18 26.24 -16.10 -7.23
C SER A 18 25.99 -14.79 -6.49
N HIS A 19 26.75 -13.74 -6.80
CA HIS A 19 26.59 -12.46 -6.13
C HIS A 19 25.22 -11.81 -6.40
N ALA A 20 24.67 -11.97 -7.60
CA ALA A 20 23.33 -11.49 -7.91
C ALA A 20 22.25 -12.23 -7.10
N GLU A 21 22.42 -13.54 -6.89
CA GLU A 21 21.50 -14.33 -6.06
C GLU A 21 21.63 -13.99 -4.58
N GLU A 22 22.86 -13.84 -4.07
CA GLU A 22 23.13 -13.36 -2.71
C GLU A 22 22.46 -11.99 -2.47
N ALA A 23 22.61 -11.05 -3.40
CA ALA A 23 21.98 -9.74 -3.31
C ALA A 23 20.44 -9.82 -3.30
N ARG A 24 19.84 -10.70 -4.12
CA ARG A 24 18.39 -10.94 -4.12
C ARG A 24 17.90 -11.49 -2.78
N GLN A 25 18.63 -12.44 -2.20
CA GLN A 25 18.29 -13.03 -0.91
C GLN A 25 18.39 -12.02 0.23
N LEU A 26 19.44 -11.19 0.24
CA LEU A 26 19.59 -10.09 1.19
C LEU A 26 18.44 -9.09 1.05
N ALA A 27 18.10 -8.69 -0.19
CA ALA A 27 16.99 -7.77 -0.43
C ALA A 27 15.67 -8.34 0.11
N ARG A 28 15.37 -9.62 -0.14
CA ARG A 28 14.18 -10.30 0.41
C ARG A 28 14.15 -10.28 1.94
N LEU A 29 15.26 -10.62 2.59
CA LEU A 29 15.38 -10.58 4.05
C LEU A 29 15.14 -9.17 4.60
N HIS A 30 15.74 -8.15 3.99
CA HIS A 30 15.59 -6.77 4.45
C HIS A 30 14.17 -6.23 4.22
N ILE A 31 13.55 -6.55 3.09
CA ILE A 31 12.15 -6.21 2.81
C ILE A 31 11.25 -6.84 3.87
N GLY A 32 11.41 -8.14 4.16
CA GLY A 32 10.63 -8.82 5.19
C GLY A 32 10.82 -8.22 6.59
N LYS A 33 12.07 -7.90 6.97
CA LYS A 33 12.38 -7.23 8.25
C LYS A 33 11.75 -5.82 8.32
N SER A 34 11.80 -5.06 7.23
CA SER A 34 11.15 -3.74 7.16
C SER A 34 9.64 -3.86 7.31
N GLN A 35 9.01 -4.77 6.56
CA GLN A 35 7.58 -5.02 6.64
C GLN A 35 7.13 -5.44 8.05
N ALA A 36 7.89 -6.31 8.71
CA ALA A 36 7.59 -6.72 10.09
C ALA A 36 7.69 -5.56 11.08
N LYS A 37 8.70 -4.69 10.94
CA LYS A 37 8.87 -3.49 11.76
C LYS A 37 7.73 -2.49 11.52
N ASP A 38 7.39 -2.25 10.26
CA ASP A 38 6.32 -1.34 9.87
C ASP A 38 4.97 -1.85 10.39
N LYS A 39 4.72 -3.17 10.29
CA LYS A 39 3.56 -3.83 10.88
C LYS A 39 3.50 -3.65 12.40
N SER A 40 4.58 -3.99 13.12
CA SER A 40 4.62 -3.84 14.58
C SER A 40 4.40 -2.39 15.03
N ARG A 41 4.96 -1.42 14.30
CA ARG A 41 4.74 0.01 14.55
C ARG A 41 3.28 0.40 14.30
N TYR A 42 2.70 -0.09 13.22
CA TYR A 42 1.31 0.16 12.89
C TYR A 42 0.38 -0.44 13.96
N ASP A 43 0.55 -1.72 14.29
CA ASP A 43 -0.24 -2.44 15.31
C ASP A 43 -0.19 -1.74 16.69
N GLY A 44 0.93 -1.12 17.06
CA GLY A 44 1.07 -0.40 18.33
C GLY A 44 0.39 0.98 18.38
N ILE A 45 0.13 1.62 17.24
CA ILE A 45 -0.47 2.97 17.16
C ILE A 45 -1.91 2.90 16.64
N HIS A 46 -2.21 1.90 15.82
CA HIS A 46 -3.48 1.74 15.15
C HIS A 46 -4.58 1.44 16.16
N ARG A 47 -5.71 2.13 16.00
CA ARG A 47 -6.92 1.84 16.74
C ARG A 47 -7.80 0.98 15.84
N PRO A 48 -8.22 -0.22 16.26
CA PRO A 48 -9.09 -1.05 15.44
C PRO A 48 -10.41 -0.29 15.21
N VAL A 49 -10.67 0.07 13.96
CA VAL A 49 -11.95 0.67 13.56
C VAL A 49 -12.74 -0.35 12.75
N SER A 50 -13.93 -0.68 13.24
CA SER A 50 -14.89 -1.53 12.52
C SER A 50 -16.02 -0.68 11.96
N TYR A 51 -16.23 -0.74 10.65
CA TYR A 51 -17.36 -0.09 9.99
C TYR A 51 -18.50 -1.09 9.80
N GLN A 52 -19.73 -0.60 9.89
CA GLN A 52 -20.93 -1.38 9.58
C GLN A 52 -21.30 -1.24 8.10
N ILE A 53 -22.04 -2.22 7.59
CA ILE A 53 -22.67 -2.13 6.26
C ILE A 53 -23.61 -0.91 6.26
N ASP A 54 -23.66 -0.21 5.14
CA ASP A 54 -24.37 1.05 4.94
C ASP A 54 -23.81 2.27 5.70
N GLU A 55 -22.69 2.13 6.43
CA GLU A 55 -22.02 3.29 7.04
C GLU A 55 -21.33 4.17 5.99
N LEU A 56 -21.42 5.50 6.21
CA LEU A 56 -20.79 6.52 5.37
C LEU A 56 -19.36 6.77 5.81
N VAL A 57 -18.43 6.53 4.90
CA VAL A 57 -16.99 6.53 5.16
C VAL A 57 -16.21 7.35 4.14
N TRP A 58 -15.08 7.90 4.56
CA TRP A 58 -14.17 8.63 3.67
C TRP A 58 -12.93 7.79 3.41
N VAL A 59 -12.56 7.66 2.14
CA VAL A 59 -11.41 6.86 1.72
C VAL A 59 -10.19 7.75 1.56
N PHE A 60 -9.11 7.39 2.22
CA PHE A 60 -7.82 8.06 2.14
C PHE A 60 -6.95 7.41 1.05
N LYS A 61 -6.45 8.22 0.11
CA LYS A 61 -5.56 7.75 -0.95
C LYS A 61 -4.23 8.48 -0.88
N LEU A 62 -3.15 7.71 -0.76
CA LEU A 62 -1.78 8.21 -0.83
C LEU A 62 -1.42 8.54 -2.29
N VAL A 63 -1.93 9.67 -2.79
CA VAL A 63 -1.53 10.16 -4.11
C VAL A 63 -0.16 10.82 -3.98
N CYS A 64 0.89 10.24 -4.59
CA CYS A 64 2.27 10.74 -4.55
C CYS A 64 2.47 12.07 -5.30
N LEU A 65 1.43 12.63 -5.90
CA LEU A 65 1.51 13.79 -6.78
C LEU A 65 0.84 15.01 -6.17
N LYS A 66 1.69 16.02 -5.97
CA LYS A 66 1.40 17.45 -5.78
C LYS A 66 0.80 17.78 -4.41
N LYS A 67 1.50 18.69 -3.73
CA LYS A 67 1.28 19.24 -2.38
C LYS A 67 -0.11 19.90 -2.16
N LEU A 68 -1.07 19.70 -3.07
CA LEU A 68 -2.37 20.39 -3.12
C LEU A 68 -3.56 19.48 -3.51
N LEU A 69 -3.40 18.16 -3.63
CA LEU A 69 -4.56 17.28 -3.90
C LEU A 69 -5.27 16.87 -2.60
N LYS A 70 -6.61 16.83 -2.66
CA LYS A 70 -7.45 16.31 -1.57
C LYS A 70 -7.11 14.83 -1.35
N ARG A 71 -6.66 14.52 -0.13
CA ARG A 71 -6.18 13.18 0.27
C ARG A 71 -7.32 12.23 0.65
N TYR A 72 -8.49 12.78 0.97
CA TYR A 72 -9.71 12.05 1.23
C TYR A 72 -10.70 12.25 0.08
N PHE A 73 -11.23 11.14 -0.40
CA PHE A 73 -12.28 11.10 -1.42
C PHE A 73 -13.62 10.87 -0.73
N GLY A 74 -14.68 11.40 -1.36
CA GLY A 74 -15.98 11.73 -0.78
C GLY A 74 -16.72 10.60 -0.07
N PRO A 75 -17.98 10.82 0.34
CA PRO A 75 -18.69 9.83 1.13
C PRO A 75 -18.93 8.57 0.30
N PHE A 76 -18.29 7.49 0.71
CA PHE A 76 -18.58 6.15 0.24
C PHE A 76 -19.48 5.45 1.25
N ARG A 77 -20.28 4.51 0.76
CA ARG A 77 -21.11 3.62 1.55
C ARG A 77 -20.48 2.24 1.55
N VAL A 78 -20.30 1.65 2.73
CA VAL A 78 -19.81 0.28 2.87
C VAL A 78 -20.89 -0.69 2.36
N LYS A 79 -20.60 -1.44 1.30
CA LYS A 79 -21.53 -2.43 0.74
C LYS A 79 -21.32 -3.80 1.37
N ASN A 80 -20.06 -4.25 1.37
CA ASN A 80 -19.68 -5.55 1.88
C ASN A 80 -18.44 -5.43 2.78
N LYS A 81 -18.42 -6.22 3.83
CA LYS A 81 -17.25 -6.40 4.70
C LYS A 81 -16.56 -7.70 4.32
N LEU A 82 -15.32 -7.60 3.86
CA LEU A 82 -14.45 -8.74 3.60
C LEU A 82 -13.65 -9.05 4.89
N PRO A 83 -13.07 -10.26 5.01
CA PRO A 83 -12.15 -10.57 6.10
C PRO A 83 -10.91 -9.66 6.09
N ASP A 84 -10.23 -9.55 7.23
CA ASP A 84 -8.98 -8.79 7.41
C ASP A 84 -9.04 -7.32 6.94
N VAL A 85 -9.94 -6.55 7.55
CA VAL A 85 -9.99 -5.07 7.48
C VAL A 85 -10.26 -4.51 6.06
N THR A 86 -10.77 -5.36 5.18
CA THR A 86 -11.04 -5.01 3.80
C THR A 86 -12.52 -4.70 3.61
N TYR A 87 -12.84 -3.57 2.97
CA TYR A 87 -14.21 -3.15 2.75
C TYR A 87 -14.44 -2.84 1.27
N GLU A 88 -15.55 -3.34 0.74
CA GLU A 88 -16.05 -2.91 -0.56
C GLU A 88 -16.93 -1.69 -0.34
N VAL A 89 -16.58 -0.59 -1.02
CA VAL A 89 -17.26 0.68 -0.84
C VAL A 89 -17.79 1.20 -2.17
N GLU A 90 -19.00 1.75 -2.15
CA GLU A 90 -19.65 2.37 -3.31
C GLU A 90 -19.82 3.88 -3.08
N PRO A 91 -19.58 4.74 -4.09
CA PRO A 91 -19.78 6.17 -3.94
C PRO A 91 -21.27 6.51 -3.73
N CYS A 92 -21.57 7.37 -2.74
CA CYS A 92 -22.95 7.76 -2.42
C CYS A 92 -23.57 8.69 -3.47
N GLU A 93 -22.76 9.51 -4.14
CA GLU A 93 -23.19 10.32 -5.28
C GLU A 93 -22.56 9.78 -6.57
N PRO A 94 -23.32 9.68 -7.67
CA PRO A 94 -22.74 9.54 -9.00
C PRO A 94 -22.08 10.88 -9.38
N SER A 95 -20.92 11.17 -8.80
CA SER A 95 -20.15 12.36 -9.16
C SER A 95 -19.85 12.30 -10.66
N ARG A 96 -19.92 13.45 -11.34
CA ARG A 96 -19.87 13.62 -12.82
C ARG A 96 -18.68 12.98 -13.54
N ARG A 97 -17.71 12.44 -12.81
CA ARG A 97 -16.61 11.65 -13.34
C ARG A 97 -17.04 10.19 -13.23
N LYS A 98 -17.28 9.53 -14.38
CA LYS A 98 -17.45 8.08 -14.49
C LYS A 98 -16.19 7.38 -13.94
N ILE A 99 -16.10 7.32 -12.64
CA ILE A 99 -15.12 6.56 -11.89
C ILE A 99 -15.80 5.20 -11.73
N ASN A 100 -15.61 4.33 -12.72
CA ASN A 100 -16.06 2.93 -12.65
C ASN A 100 -15.28 2.24 -11.52
N PHE A 101 -15.70 2.42 -10.27
CA PHE A 101 -14.94 1.94 -9.11
C PHE A 101 -15.82 1.05 -8.25
N LYS A 102 -15.65 -0.26 -8.43
CA LYS A 102 -15.62 -1.17 -7.28
C LYS A 102 -14.21 -1.04 -6.69
N GLU A 103 -14.02 -0.15 -5.73
CA GLU A 103 -12.73 -0.04 -5.04
C GLU A 103 -12.76 -0.98 -3.83
N VAL A 104 -11.95 -2.02 -3.87
CA VAL A 104 -11.61 -2.80 -2.68
C VAL A 104 -10.61 -1.96 -1.91
N VAL A 105 -11.06 -1.37 -0.79
CA VAL A 105 -10.22 -0.52 0.02
C VAL A 105 -9.70 -1.34 1.19
N HIS A 106 -8.38 -1.51 1.23
CA HIS A 106 -7.67 -2.03 2.39
C HIS A 106 -7.40 -0.88 3.35
N GLU A 107 -8.06 -0.92 4.51
CA GLU A 107 -7.73 -0.21 5.77
C GLU A 107 -7.57 1.33 5.75
N ALA A 108 -7.62 1.99 4.60
CA ALA A 108 -7.48 3.45 4.47
C ALA A 108 -8.80 4.21 4.71
N ILE A 109 -9.67 3.66 5.56
CA ILE A 109 -10.90 4.29 5.98
C ILE A 109 -10.63 4.87 7.36
N GLN A 110 -10.52 6.19 7.47
CA GLN A 110 -10.03 6.80 8.72
C GLN A 110 -11.12 7.47 9.57
N ARG A 111 -12.27 7.90 9.03
CA ARG A 111 -13.19 8.75 9.80
C ARG A 111 -14.67 8.60 9.43
N SER A 112 -15.49 8.43 10.47
CA SER A 112 -16.94 8.60 10.42
C SER A 112 -17.32 10.10 10.35
N ARG A 113 -18.46 10.40 9.72
CA ARG A 113 -18.96 11.76 9.38
C ARG A 113 -19.04 12.72 10.59
N SER A 114 -19.18 12.19 11.80
CA SER A 114 -19.32 12.93 13.05
C SER A 114 -18.02 13.50 13.65
N SER A 115 -16.84 13.16 13.10
CA SER A 115 -15.53 13.63 13.61
C SER A 115 -14.90 14.79 12.81
N ILE A 116 -15.64 15.40 11.90
CA ILE A 116 -15.16 16.55 11.11
C ILE A 116 -15.37 17.82 11.95
N ARG A 117 -14.36 18.21 12.76
CA ARG A 117 -14.30 19.58 13.27
C ARG A 117 -13.98 20.52 12.10
N PRO A 118 -14.75 21.60 11.89
CA PRO A 118 -14.35 22.65 10.97
C PRO A 118 -13.05 23.30 11.48
N ILE A 119 -12.18 23.71 10.55
CA ILE A 119 -11.04 24.60 10.81
C ILE A 119 -11.59 26.01 10.98
#